data_AF-A0A7K6IJD9-F1
#
_entry.id   AF-A0A7K6IJD9-F1
#
_cell.length_a   1.000
_cell.length_b   1.000
_cell.length_c   1.000
_cell.angle_alpha   90.00
_cell.angle_beta   90.00
_cell.angle_gamma   90.00
#
_symmetry.space_group_name_H-M   'P 1'
#
loop_
_entity.id
_entity.type
_entity.pdbx_description
1 polymer ?
#
loop_
_entity_poly.entity_id
_entity_poly.type
_entity_poly.pdbx_seq_one_letter_code
_entity_poly.pdbx_strand_id
1 'polypeptide(L)'
;LQVGLAIKPGTTVEHLAPWANQIDMALVMTVEPVFGGQKFMEDMMPKVQWLRTQFPSLDIEVDGGVGPDTIHKCAEAGANMIVSGSAIMKSADPRSVINLLRNVCSEAAQKRSLDR
;
A
#
# COMPACT_ATOMS: atom_id res chain seq x y z
N LEU A 1 -14.12 -5.89 16.14
CA LEU A 1 -12.67 -5.63 16.21
C LEU A 1 -12.10 -5.93 14.83
N GLN A 2 -11.19 -5.12 14.28
CA GLN A 2 -10.50 -5.42 13.02
C GLN A 2 -9.04 -5.80 13.30
N VAL A 3 -8.45 -6.63 12.43
CA VAL A 3 -7.10 -7.18 12.57
C VAL A 3 -6.25 -6.83 11.35
N GLY A 4 -5.11 -6.17 11.60
CA GLY A 4 -4.07 -5.91 10.61
C GLY A 4 -2.83 -6.76 10.87
N LEU A 5 -2.20 -7.27 9.80
CA LEU A 5 -0.93 -8.00 9.89
C LEU A 5 0.12 -7.36 8.98
N ALA A 6 1.24 -6.95 9.57
CA ALA A 6 2.31 -6.26 8.87
C ALA A 6 3.51 -7.18 8.58
N ILE A 7 4.17 -6.96 7.45
CA ILE A 7 5.48 -7.55 7.12
C ILE A 7 6.50 -6.46 6.81
N LYS A 8 7.71 -6.61 7.38
CA LYS A 8 8.85 -5.73 7.10
C LYS A 8 9.50 -6.07 5.74
N PRO A 9 10.37 -5.21 5.18
CA PRO A 9 10.97 -5.45 3.87
C PRO A 9 11.75 -6.77 3.76
N GLY A 10 12.47 -7.17 4.81
CA GLY A 10 13.20 -8.44 4.83
C GLY A 10 12.33 -9.71 4.96
N THR A 11 11.03 -9.59 5.23
CA THR A 11 10.13 -10.74 5.38
C THR A 11 9.46 -11.05 4.05
N THR A 12 9.55 -12.30 3.60
CA THR A 12 8.92 -12.73 2.35
C THR A 12 7.40 -12.79 2.50
N VAL A 13 6.66 -12.52 1.41
CA VAL A 13 5.20 -12.36 1.44
C VAL A 13 4.47 -13.67 1.74
N GLU A 14 5.10 -14.80 1.45
CA GLU A 14 4.60 -16.16 1.70
C GLU A 14 4.37 -16.43 3.19
N HIS A 15 5.07 -15.73 4.08
CA HIS A 15 4.84 -15.84 5.52
C HIS A 15 3.49 -15.22 5.95
N LEU A 16 2.95 -14.27 5.18
CA LEU A 16 1.65 -13.65 5.45
C LEU A 16 0.50 -14.52 4.89
N ALA A 17 0.73 -15.25 3.81
CA ALA A 17 -0.30 -15.98 3.07
C ALA A 17 -1.19 -16.92 3.91
N PRO A 18 -0.67 -17.70 4.89
CA PRO A 18 -1.51 -18.57 5.74
C PRO A 18 -2.55 -17.80 6.57
N TRP A 19 -2.32 -16.51 6.81
CA TRP A 19 -3.14 -15.65 7.66
C TRP A 19 -4.06 -14.73 6.86
N ALA A 20 -3.90 -14.64 5.54
CA ALA A 20 -4.58 -13.65 4.70
C ALA A 20 -6.11 -13.70 4.79
N ASN A 21 -6.70 -14.89 5.01
CA ASN A 21 -8.15 -15.06 5.16
C ASN A 21 -8.66 -14.88 6.61
N GLN A 22 -7.76 -14.59 7.56
CA GLN A 22 -8.06 -14.41 8.99
C GLN A 22 -7.85 -12.96 9.45
N ILE A 23 -7.42 -12.09 8.55
CA ILE A 23 -7.14 -10.68 8.81
C ILE A 23 -8.04 -9.81 7.93
N ASP A 24 -8.31 -8.59 8.39
CA ASP A 24 -9.04 -7.60 7.59
C ASP A 24 -8.08 -6.89 6.63
N MET A 25 -6.81 -6.71 7.03
CA MET A 25 -5.84 -5.91 6.28
C MET A 25 -4.41 -6.47 6.36
N ALA A 26 -3.72 -6.52 5.23
CA ALA A 26 -2.28 -6.80 5.16
C ALA A 26 -1.50 -5.50 4.95
N LEU A 27 -0.54 -5.21 5.83
CA LEU A 27 0.37 -4.07 5.70
C LEU A 27 1.73 -4.52 5.14
N VAL A 28 2.09 -3.97 3.97
CA VAL A 28 3.41 -4.12 3.36
C VAL A 28 4.22 -2.86 3.67
N MET A 29 5.24 -2.98 4.51
CA MET A 29 6.18 -1.88 4.77
C MET A 29 7.03 -1.60 3.53
N THR A 30 7.07 -0.34 3.10
CA THR A 30 7.84 0.14 1.94
C THR A 30 9.08 0.95 2.34
N VAL A 31 9.48 0.84 3.61
CA VAL A 31 10.74 1.28 4.22
C VAL A 31 11.09 0.34 5.38
N GLU A 32 12.34 0.35 5.86
CA GLU A 32 12.66 -0.36 7.10
C GLU A 32 12.02 0.36 8.30
N PRO A 33 11.23 -0.32 9.16
CA PRO A 33 10.52 0.33 10.25
C PRO A 33 11.49 0.79 11.35
N VAL A 34 11.86 2.07 11.33
CA VAL A 34 12.63 2.70 12.42
C VAL A 34 12.28 4.18 12.54
N PHE A 35 12.41 4.94 11.44
CA PHE A 35 12.16 6.39 11.41
C PHE A 35 11.44 6.81 10.13
N GLY A 36 10.66 7.90 10.21
CA GLY A 36 10.05 8.54 9.04
C GLY A 36 11.08 9.29 8.19
N GLY A 37 10.80 9.43 6.88
CA GLY A 37 11.65 10.17 5.93
C GLY A 37 12.62 9.30 5.13
N GLN A 38 12.57 7.97 5.31
CA GLN A 38 13.28 7.02 4.45
C GLN A 38 12.68 7.01 3.04
N LYS A 39 13.51 6.62 2.06
CA LYS A 39 13.10 6.53 0.66
C LYS A 39 12.22 5.31 0.44
N PHE A 40 11.16 5.49 -0.34
CA PHE A 40 10.28 4.42 -0.81
C PHE A 40 11.07 3.29 -1.48
N MET A 41 10.75 2.05 -1.12
CA MET A 41 11.34 0.82 -1.66
C MET A 41 10.44 0.23 -2.76
N GLU A 42 10.76 0.55 -4.02
CA GLU A 42 9.98 0.07 -5.19
C GLU A 42 9.99 -1.46 -5.32
N ASP A 43 11.06 -2.10 -4.84
CA ASP A 43 11.25 -3.55 -4.80
C ASP A 43 10.29 -4.27 -3.83
N MET A 44 9.45 -3.54 -3.08
CA MET A 44 8.34 -4.11 -2.29
C MET A 44 7.05 -4.30 -3.09
N MET A 45 6.89 -3.64 -4.24
CA MET A 45 5.69 -3.74 -5.08
C MET A 45 5.37 -5.16 -5.57
N PRO A 46 6.35 -6.04 -5.87
CA PRO A 46 6.09 -7.44 -6.15
C PRO A 46 5.30 -8.16 -5.03
N LYS A 47 5.48 -7.78 -3.76
CA LYS A 47 4.71 -8.36 -2.64
C LYS A 47 3.25 -7.92 -2.68
N VAL A 48 3.01 -6.64 -2.94
CA VAL A 48 1.66 -6.06 -3.09
C VAL A 48 0.93 -6.72 -4.25
N GLN A 49 1.60 -6.86 -5.40
CA GLN A 49 1.05 -7.51 -6.58
C GLN A 49 0.72 -8.98 -6.32
N TRP A 50 1.62 -9.70 -5.64
CA TRP A 50 1.40 -11.08 -5.26
C TRP A 50 0.17 -11.22 -4.36
N LEU A 51 0.07 -10.42 -3.29
CA LEU A 51 -1.10 -10.41 -2.40
C LEU A 51 -2.39 -10.09 -3.15
N ARG A 52 -2.40 -9.07 -4.01
CA ARG A 52 -3.61 -8.70 -4.77
C ARG A 52 -4.03 -9.81 -5.75
N THR A 53 -3.06 -10.53 -6.30
CA THR A 53 -3.32 -11.66 -7.20
C THR A 53 -3.94 -12.84 -6.45
N GLN A 54 -3.36 -13.21 -5.29
CA GLN A 54 -3.79 -14.37 -4.51
C GLN A 54 -5.07 -14.09 -3.70
N PHE A 55 -5.22 -12.85 -3.20
CA PHE A 55 -6.33 -12.44 -2.33
C PHE A 55 -7.03 -11.20 -2.90
N PRO A 56 -7.84 -11.36 -3.96
CA PRO A 56 -8.47 -10.25 -4.67
C PRO A 56 -9.29 -9.28 -3.82
N SER A 57 -9.87 -9.76 -2.71
CA SER A 57 -10.75 -9.01 -1.82
C SER A 57 -10.08 -8.47 -0.56
N LEU A 58 -8.80 -8.82 -0.31
CA LEU A 58 -8.09 -8.38 0.89
C LEU A 58 -7.75 -6.89 0.80
N ASP A 59 -7.88 -6.16 1.92
CA ASP A 59 -7.35 -4.81 2.02
C ASP A 59 -5.82 -4.87 2.16
N ILE A 60 -5.13 -4.18 1.25
CA ILE A 60 -3.67 -4.15 1.21
C ILE A 60 -3.22 -2.71 1.43
N GLU A 61 -2.51 -2.52 2.54
CA GLU A 61 -1.93 -1.26 2.97
C GLU A 61 -0.45 -1.18 2.62
N VAL A 62 0.00 0.02 2.25
CA VAL A 62 1.42 0.35 2.12
C VAL A 62 1.78 1.50 3.05
N ASP A 63 2.90 1.37 3.76
CA ASP A 63 3.43 2.40 4.66
C ASP A 63 4.95 2.58 4.49
N GLY A 64 5.36 3.83 4.28
CA GLY A 64 6.76 4.23 4.15
C GLY A 64 7.07 4.95 2.85
N GLY A 65 7.23 6.27 2.90
CA GLY A 65 7.64 7.06 1.73
C GLY A 65 6.57 7.16 0.63
N VAL A 66 5.30 6.90 0.95
CA VAL A 66 4.19 7.01 -0.01
C VAL A 66 3.73 8.48 -0.14
N GLY A 67 3.63 8.96 -1.38
CA GLY A 67 3.23 10.32 -1.73
C GLY A 67 2.92 10.44 -3.23
N PRO A 68 2.72 11.67 -3.76
CA PRO A 68 2.36 11.88 -5.16
C PRO A 68 3.30 11.21 -6.19
N ASP A 69 4.60 11.11 -5.87
CA ASP A 69 5.60 10.52 -6.78
C ASP A 69 5.62 8.98 -6.76
N THR A 70 5.08 8.36 -5.71
CA THR A 70 5.19 6.90 -5.46
C THR A 70 3.82 6.20 -5.44
N ILE A 71 2.73 6.95 -5.35
CA ILE A 71 1.37 6.41 -5.26
C ILE A 71 0.98 5.59 -6.48
N HIS A 72 1.42 5.98 -7.68
CA HIS A 72 1.13 5.23 -8.90
C HIS A 72 1.64 3.79 -8.82
N LYS A 73 2.87 3.58 -8.33
CA LYS A 73 3.47 2.26 -8.17
C LYS A 73 2.66 1.39 -7.19
N CYS A 74 2.25 1.99 -6.06
CA CYS A 74 1.45 1.31 -5.05
C CYS A 74 0.07 0.91 -5.58
N ALA A 75 -0.61 1.87 -6.21
CA ALA A 75 -1.94 1.71 -6.76
C ALA A 75 -1.96 0.68 -7.89
N GLU A 76 -1.00 0.72 -8.82
CA GLU A 76 -0.86 -0.23 -9.93
C GLU A 76 -0.55 -1.64 -9.41
N ALA A 77 0.34 -1.78 -8.42
CA ALA A 77 0.66 -3.06 -7.80
C ALA A 77 -0.56 -3.69 -7.10
N GLY A 78 -1.51 -2.89 -6.60
CA GLY A 78 -2.76 -3.41 -6.04
C GLY A 78 -3.09 -2.97 -4.62
N ALA A 79 -2.33 -2.03 -4.05
CA ALA A 79 -2.68 -1.42 -2.77
C ALA A 79 -3.96 -0.59 -2.88
N ASN A 80 -4.77 -0.61 -1.83
CA ASN A 80 -6.02 0.16 -1.73
C ASN A 80 -6.13 0.95 -0.41
N MET A 81 -5.25 0.68 0.55
CA MET A 81 -5.09 1.44 1.79
C MET A 81 -3.73 2.14 1.75
N ILE A 82 -3.67 3.44 2.02
CA ILE A 82 -2.48 4.26 1.78
C ILE A 82 -2.12 5.05 3.03
N VAL A 83 -0.95 4.78 3.60
CA VAL A 83 -0.37 5.59 4.68
C VAL A 83 0.61 6.59 4.08
N SER A 84 0.34 7.88 4.27
CA SER A 84 1.21 8.97 3.82
C SER A 84 1.41 9.98 4.93
N GLY A 85 2.64 10.10 5.42
CA GLY A 85 2.99 11.01 6.51
C GLY A 85 3.45 12.38 6.00
N SER A 86 4.74 12.50 5.69
CA SER A 86 5.38 13.78 5.37
C SER A 86 4.79 14.48 4.15
N ALA A 87 4.34 13.74 3.13
CA ALA A 87 3.76 14.33 1.92
C ALA A 87 2.45 15.09 2.23
N ILE A 88 1.64 14.60 3.16
CA ILE A 88 0.42 15.27 3.60
C ILE A 88 0.77 16.38 4.60
N MET A 89 1.54 16.07 5.64
CA MET A 89 1.79 16.99 6.76
C MET A 89 2.62 18.21 6.40
N LYS A 90 3.48 18.12 5.38
CA LYS A 90 4.31 19.24 4.90
C LYS A 90 3.68 20.01 3.74
N SER A 91 2.52 19.56 3.24
CA SER A 91 1.83 20.24 2.13
C SER A 91 1.18 21.54 2.61
N ALA A 92 1.24 22.57 1.77
CA ALA A 92 0.45 23.78 1.95
C ALA A 92 -1.06 23.53 1.76
N ASP A 93 -1.42 22.46 1.04
CA ASP A 93 -2.79 21.99 0.87
C ASP A 93 -2.87 20.46 1.09
N PRO A 94 -3.04 20.00 2.34
CA PRO A 94 -3.18 18.59 2.66
C PRO A 94 -4.40 17.93 2.01
N ARG A 95 -5.48 18.68 1.80
CA ARG A 95 -6.71 18.17 1.17
C ARG A 95 -6.45 17.79 -0.29
N SER A 96 -5.74 18.63 -1.03
CA SER A 96 -5.37 18.34 -2.41
C SER A 96 -4.49 17.08 -2.52
N VAL A 97 -3.50 16.93 -1.64
CA VAL A 97 -2.66 15.72 -1.60
C VAL A 97 -3.48 14.47 -1.32
N ILE A 98 -4.35 14.50 -0.30
CA ILE A 98 -5.23 13.37 0.03
C ILE A 98 -6.13 13.00 -1.16
N ASN A 99 -6.69 14.00 -1.86
CA ASN A 99 -7.52 13.76 -3.03
C ASN A 99 -6.73 13.14 -4.18
N LEU A 100 -5.52 13.63 -4.46
CA LEU A 100 -4.63 13.03 -5.45
C LEU A 100 -4.37 11.56 -5.13
N LEU A 101 -3.96 11.25 -3.90
CA LEU A 101 -3.65 9.88 -3.50
C LEU A 101 -4.87 8.96 -3.68
N ARG A 102 -6.05 9.41 -3.24
CA ARG A 102 -7.30 8.66 -3.37
C ARG A 102 -7.70 8.45 -4.83
N ASN A 103 -7.59 9.47 -5.66
CA ASN A 103 -8.00 9.41 -7.07
C ASN A 103 -7.12 8.41 -7.84
N VAL A 104 -5.80 8.47 -7.67
CA VAL A 104 -4.87 7.53 -8.32
C VAL A 104 -5.18 6.08 -7.92
N CYS A 105 -5.43 5.81 -6.64
CA CYS A 105 -5.85 4.48 -6.18
C CYS A 105 -7.18 4.03 -6.77
N SER A 106 -8.15 4.93 -6.86
CA SER A 106 -9.50 4.64 -7.39
C SER A 106 -9.44 4.31 -8.88
N GLU A 107 -8.68 5.06 -9.67
CA GLU A 107 -8.49 4.82 -11.10
C GLU A 107 -7.83 3.45 -11.35
N ALA A 108 -6.79 3.10 -10.58
CA ALA A 108 -6.12 1.80 -10.71
C ALA A 108 -7.04 0.65 -10.29
N ALA A 109 -7.86 0.83 -9.24
CA ALA A 109 -8.84 -0.16 -8.81
C ALA A 109 -9.93 -0.39 -9.86
N GLN A 110 -10.44 0.68 -10.49
CA GLN A 110 -11.45 0.58 -11.55
C GLN A 110 -10.93 -0.18 -12.77
N LYS A 111 -9.68 0.10 -13.21
CA LYS A 111 -9.03 -0.66 -14.30
C LYS A 111 -8.99 -2.16 -14.01
N ARG A 112 -8.57 -2.55 -12.80
CA ARG A 112 -8.56 -3.96 -12.37
C ARG A 112 -9.93 -4.61 -12.36
N SER A 113 -11.00 -3.87 -12.11
CA SER A 113 -12.37 -4.39 -12.15
C SER A 113 -12.88 -4.57 -13.58
N LEU A 114 -12.40 -3.79 -14.53
CA LEU A 114 -12.76 -3.88 -15.96
C LEU A 114 -12.01 -4.98 -16.69
N ASP A 115 -10.78 -5.30 -16.27
CA ASP A 115 -9.92 -6.33 -16.87
C ASP A 115 -10.26 -7.77 -16.42
N ARG A 116 -11.33 -7.98 -15.65
CA ARG A 116 -11.79 -9.29 -15.13
C ARG A 116 -13.07 -9.73 -15.82
#